data_AF-A0A154UZE1-F1
#
_entry.id   AF-A0A154UZE1-F1
#
_cell.length_a   1.000
_cell.length_b   1.000
_cell.length_c   1.000
_cell.angle_alpha   90.00
_cell.angle_beta   90.00
_cell.angle_gamma   90.00
#
_symmetry.space_group_name_H-M   'P 1'
#
loop_
_entity.id
_entity.type
_entity.pdbx_description
1 polymer ?
#
loop_
_entity_poly.entity_id
_entity_poly.type
_entity_poly.pdbx_seq_one_letter_code
_entity_poly.pdbx_strand_id
1 'polypeptide(L)'
;MTGERALTRARLDTDPLTDRIRWVDLRAFRRRFRRAHPEAEGIGVKARTALMVVIAGASALMVVLLAGIMAETLEEGAPDAASEAAWQALIGALPAILLVVFGSWVTRSRERRGGYRAHLRLARFAEANGMTYLPGPMSDGHFGSARRYFDLTRVMRPTSAPGVEFGNHEIVTAGRREGAPRFGGYAMIRLAHEMPHIRVIARRGLLRRALTMMSRPEREQRLSFEGDVDRHFALYCPAGSERDALYLFTPDILALLIDRVRGLDVEVVGDRLLLTSSDDVVTRDPERWRDVIEATTALVAKVDRWERWRADPIERPEDPSALDAVLRAVGLPEPDRASRPRPVRRLRMTPTLGGVIAVGVPLLLFAAGIVAVLVLD
;
A
#
# COMPACT_ATOMS: atom_id res chain seq x y z
N MET A 1 -19.13 -14.25 -21.43
CA MET A 1 -19.49 -13.88 -20.05
C MET A 1 -20.89 -13.26 -20.06
N THR A 2 -21.91 -13.98 -19.59
CA THR A 2 -23.27 -13.46 -19.46
C THR A 2 -23.29 -12.38 -18.36
N GLY A 3 -23.74 -11.17 -18.70
CA GLY A 3 -23.55 -9.93 -17.93
C GLY A 3 -24.34 -9.80 -16.62
N GLU A 4 -24.85 -10.87 -16.03
CA GLU A 4 -25.83 -10.77 -14.93
C GLU A 4 -25.26 -10.59 -13.52
N ARG A 5 -23.95 -10.78 -13.27
CA ARG A 5 -23.38 -10.66 -11.90
C ARG A 5 -22.00 -9.98 -11.82
N ALA A 6 -21.76 -8.97 -12.65
CA ALA A 6 -20.58 -8.12 -12.46
C ALA A 6 -20.77 -7.26 -11.19
N LEU A 7 -19.81 -7.34 -10.27
CA LEU A 7 -19.76 -6.48 -9.08
C LEU A 7 -19.38 -5.07 -9.54
N THR A 8 -20.35 -4.16 -9.62
CA THR A 8 -20.14 -2.78 -10.10
C THR A 8 -20.46 -1.76 -9.02
N ARG A 9 -19.94 -0.53 -9.17
CA ARG A 9 -20.19 0.59 -8.25
C ARG A 9 -21.68 0.78 -7.92
N ALA A 10 -22.55 0.65 -8.92
CA ALA A 10 -23.99 0.87 -8.77
C ALA A 10 -24.75 -0.29 -8.10
N ARG A 11 -24.21 -1.51 -8.17
CA ARG A 11 -24.83 -2.72 -7.60
C ARG A 11 -24.25 -3.13 -6.25
N LEU A 12 -23.28 -2.36 -5.75
CA LEU A 12 -22.61 -2.65 -4.49
C LEU A 12 -23.53 -2.29 -3.31
N ASP A 13 -23.97 -3.29 -2.56
CA ASP A 13 -24.70 -3.10 -1.31
C ASP A 13 -23.73 -2.74 -0.19
N THR A 14 -23.78 -1.49 0.28
CA THR A 14 -22.91 -0.99 1.35
C THR A 14 -23.59 -0.90 2.71
N ASP A 15 -24.90 -1.17 2.80
CA ASP A 15 -25.68 -1.01 4.03
C ASP A 15 -25.13 -1.85 5.20
N PRO A 16 -24.66 -3.10 4.99
CA PRO A 16 -24.04 -3.88 6.05
C PRO A 16 -22.84 -3.21 6.75
N LEU A 17 -22.16 -2.27 6.08
CA LEU A 17 -21.02 -1.54 6.64
C LEU A 17 -21.41 -0.50 7.68
N THR A 18 -22.65 0.03 7.64
CA THR A 18 -23.13 1.12 8.50
C THR A 18 -24.32 0.71 9.37
N ASP A 19 -25.09 -0.29 8.96
CA ASP A 19 -26.29 -0.80 9.62
C ASP A 19 -26.16 -1.05 11.12
N ARG A 20 -27.26 -0.89 11.86
CA ARG A 20 -27.27 -1.18 13.29
C ARG A 20 -27.04 -2.67 13.56
N ILE A 21 -26.10 -2.96 14.44
CA ILE A 21 -25.81 -4.33 14.86
C ILE A 21 -26.50 -4.60 16.19
N ARG A 22 -27.40 -5.59 16.21
CA ARG A 22 -28.00 -6.09 17.45
C ARG A 22 -26.95 -6.83 18.27
N TRP A 23 -27.00 -6.67 19.59
CA TRP A 23 -26.04 -7.31 20.49
C TRP A 23 -26.06 -8.84 20.42
N VAL A 24 -27.24 -9.44 20.23
CA VAL A 24 -27.42 -10.89 20.09
C VAL A 24 -26.67 -11.43 18.88
N ASP A 25 -26.77 -10.75 17.73
CA ASP A 25 -26.08 -11.14 16.49
C ASP A 25 -24.56 -11.04 16.68
N LEU A 26 -24.08 -9.97 17.32
CA LEU A 26 -22.67 -9.79 17.62
C LEU A 26 -22.12 -10.87 18.53
N ARG A 27 -22.86 -11.25 19.58
CA ARG A 27 -22.45 -12.31 20.52
C ARG A 27 -22.42 -13.67 19.83
N ALA A 28 -23.40 -13.98 18.99
CA ALA A 28 -23.44 -15.20 18.20
C ALA A 28 -22.26 -15.25 17.21
N PHE A 29 -22.03 -14.15 16.48
CA PHE A 29 -20.90 -14.02 15.57
C PHE A 29 -19.57 -14.22 16.27
N ARG A 30 -19.34 -13.54 17.41
CA ARG A 30 -18.11 -13.69 18.20
C ARG A 30 -17.81 -15.15 18.52
N ARG A 31 -18.80 -15.93 18.96
CA ARG A 31 -18.60 -17.35 19.29
C ARG A 31 -18.22 -18.18 18.06
N ARG A 32 -18.86 -17.94 16.91
CA ARG A 32 -18.54 -18.64 15.65
C ARG A 32 -17.17 -18.24 15.11
N PHE A 33 -16.92 -16.93 15.04
CA PHE A 33 -15.66 -16.36 14.55
C PHE A 33 -14.44 -16.89 15.30
N ARG A 34 -14.52 -16.97 16.63
CA ARG A 34 -13.44 -17.53 17.46
C ARG A 34 -13.12 -18.99 17.16
N ARG A 35 -14.13 -19.79 16.81
CA ARG A 35 -13.96 -21.20 16.49
C ARG A 35 -13.42 -21.38 15.06
N ALA A 36 -13.89 -20.55 14.14
CA ALA A 36 -13.51 -20.62 12.72
C ALA A 36 -12.13 -20.00 12.43
N HIS A 37 -11.72 -18.99 13.20
CA HIS A 37 -10.51 -18.20 12.96
C HIS A 37 -9.67 -18.00 14.23
N PRO A 38 -9.11 -19.08 14.82
CA PRO A 38 -8.22 -18.97 15.97
C PRO A 38 -6.96 -18.12 15.68
N GLU A 39 -6.50 -18.10 14.43
CA GLU A 39 -5.35 -17.31 13.95
C GLU A 39 -5.54 -15.80 14.19
N ALA A 40 -6.78 -15.31 14.06
CA ALA A 40 -7.13 -13.91 14.31
C ALA A 40 -7.00 -13.50 15.80
N GLU A 41 -6.91 -14.47 16.73
CA GLU A 41 -6.81 -14.24 18.17
C GLU A 41 -5.41 -14.50 18.77
N GLY A 42 -4.42 -14.80 17.92
CA GLY A 42 -3.11 -15.28 18.31
C GLY A 42 -2.39 -14.44 19.38
N ILE A 43 -1.66 -15.14 20.27
CA ILE A 43 -0.93 -14.54 21.39
C ILE A 43 0.12 -13.53 20.91
N GLY A 44 0.84 -13.82 19.82
CA GLY A 44 1.87 -12.92 19.27
C GLY A 44 1.31 -11.58 18.81
N VAL A 45 0.10 -11.57 18.25
CA VAL A 45 -0.59 -10.37 17.76
C VAL A 45 -1.00 -9.47 18.93
N LYS A 46 -1.46 -10.06 20.05
CA LYS A 46 -1.78 -9.34 21.30
C LYS A 46 -0.52 -8.84 21.99
N ALA A 47 0.52 -9.66 22.10
CA ALA A 47 1.81 -9.29 22.70
C ALA A 47 2.47 -8.12 21.95
N ARG A 48 2.49 -8.17 20.61
CA ARG A 48 3.01 -7.06 19.78
C ARG A 48 2.23 -5.77 20.01
N THR A 49 0.90 -5.83 20.10
CA THR A 49 0.10 -4.62 20.39
C THR A 49 0.32 -4.10 21.80
N ALA A 50 0.41 -4.98 22.80
CA ALA A 50 0.71 -4.57 24.17
C ALA A 50 2.08 -3.87 24.24
N LEU A 51 3.10 -4.46 23.62
CA LEU A 51 4.44 -3.86 23.53
C LEU A 51 4.40 -2.46 22.91
N MET A 52 3.75 -2.29 21.75
CA MET A 52 3.68 -0.99 21.09
C MET A 52 2.88 0.05 21.88
N VAL A 53 1.83 -0.37 22.62
CA VAL A 53 1.09 0.52 23.53
C VAL A 53 1.97 0.96 24.70
N VAL A 54 2.77 0.06 25.27
CA VAL A 54 3.73 0.39 26.34
C VAL A 54 4.77 1.37 25.84
N ILE A 55 5.36 1.14 24.66
CA ILE A 55 6.36 2.04 24.07
C ILE A 55 5.74 3.42 23.81
N ALA A 56 4.56 3.50 23.20
CA ALA A 56 3.88 4.77 22.96
C ALA A 56 3.56 5.52 24.28
N GLY A 57 3.12 4.79 25.32
CA GLY A 57 2.86 5.36 26.65
C GLY A 57 4.13 5.89 27.33
N ALA A 58 5.24 5.13 27.25
CA ALA A 58 6.54 5.56 27.77
C ALA A 58 7.07 6.80 27.04
N SER A 59 6.93 6.85 25.70
CA SER A 59 7.29 8.04 24.92
C SER A 59 6.43 9.24 25.29
N ALA A 60 5.12 9.07 25.50
CA ALA A 60 4.24 10.15 25.97
C ALA A 60 4.68 10.69 27.34
N LEU A 61 4.98 9.79 28.28
CA LEU A 61 5.45 10.16 29.61
C LEU A 61 6.77 10.95 29.53
N MET A 62 7.73 10.47 28.74
CA MET A 62 8.99 11.17 28.51
C MET A 62 8.81 12.59 27.95
N VAL A 63 7.91 12.76 26.98
CA VAL A 63 7.60 14.10 26.43
C VAL A 63 7.03 15.02 27.50
N VAL A 64 6.11 14.53 28.33
CA VAL A 64 5.51 15.32 29.41
C VAL A 64 6.55 15.70 30.47
N LEU A 65 7.41 14.77 30.89
CA LEU A 65 8.46 15.04 31.85
C LEU A 65 9.47 16.07 31.33
N LEU A 66 9.93 15.91 30.07
CA LEU A 66 10.86 16.86 29.46
C LEU A 66 10.23 18.24 29.25
N ALA A 67 8.95 18.30 28.89
CA ALA A 67 8.24 19.57 28.81
C ALA A 67 8.11 20.27 30.17
N GLY A 68 7.95 19.50 31.26
CA GLY A 68 7.96 20.02 32.63
C GLY A 68 9.33 20.60 33.01
N ILE A 69 10.42 19.86 32.78
CA ILE A 69 11.78 20.32 33.03
C ILE A 69 12.09 21.58 32.20
N MET A 70 11.69 21.61 30.93
CA MET A 70 11.86 22.78 30.06
C MET A 70 11.04 23.99 30.51
N ALA A 71 9.88 23.78 31.14
CA ALA A 71 9.11 24.88 31.71
C ALA A 71 9.83 25.48 32.94
N GLU A 72 10.36 24.62 33.82
CA GLU A 72 11.14 25.04 34.99
C GLU A 72 12.38 25.85 34.59
N THR A 73 13.16 25.39 33.58
CA THR A 73 14.36 26.12 33.12
C THR A 73 14.05 27.49 32.52
N LEU A 74 12.93 27.62 31.81
CA LEU A 74 12.48 28.90 31.27
C LEU A 74 11.97 29.85 32.36
N GLU A 75 11.38 29.31 33.44
CA GLU A 75 10.92 30.09 34.59
C GLU A 75 12.08 30.60 35.46
N GLU A 76 13.16 29.83 35.60
CA GLU A 76 14.36 30.23 36.37
C GLU A 76 15.09 31.46 35.79
N GLY A 77 14.95 31.72 34.48
CA GLY A 77 15.45 32.94 33.85
C GLY A 77 16.98 33.10 33.84
N ALA A 78 17.72 31.99 33.95
CA ALA A 78 19.18 31.98 33.91
C ALA A 78 19.72 32.51 32.56
N PRO A 79 20.92 33.13 32.54
CA PRO A 79 21.50 33.73 31.31
C PRO A 79 21.73 32.71 30.18
N ASP A 80 21.84 31.43 30.51
CA ASP A 80 22.01 30.26 29.66
C ASP A 80 20.72 29.44 29.45
N ALA A 81 19.59 29.85 30.05
CA ALA A 81 18.32 29.13 29.98
C ALA A 81 17.86 28.88 28.52
N ALA A 82 18.13 29.81 27.61
CA ALA A 82 17.80 29.66 26.20
C ALA A 82 18.59 28.53 25.51
N SER A 83 19.89 28.39 25.82
CA SER A 83 20.72 27.30 25.30
C SER A 83 20.34 25.95 25.91
N GLU A 84 20.04 25.92 27.21
CA GLU A 84 19.61 24.69 27.89
C GLU A 84 18.24 24.21 27.38
N ALA A 85 17.27 25.12 27.23
CA ALA A 85 15.96 24.81 26.67
C ALA A 85 16.06 24.29 25.23
N ALA A 86 16.98 24.85 24.42
CA ALA A 86 17.24 24.33 23.07
C ALA A 86 17.77 22.89 23.10
N TRP A 87 18.62 22.56 24.09
CA TRP A 87 19.16 21.22 24.25
C TRP A 87 18.12 20.21 24.74
N GLN A 88 17.31 20.62 25.71
CA GLN A 88 16.16 19.85 26.19
C GLN A 88 15.14 19.60 25.08
N ALA A 89 14.89 20.59 24.21
CA ALA A 89 14.02 20.43 23.05
C ALA A 89 14.57 19.42 22.05
N LEU A 90 15.90 19.38 21.81
CA LEU A 90 16.49 18.36 20.94
C LEU A 90 16.36 16.95 21.55
N ILE A 91 16.64 16.80 22.83
CA ILE A 91 16.47 15.52 23.55
C ILE A 91 15.01 15.08 23.52
N GLY A 92 14.07 16.02 23.69
CA GLY A 92 12.63 15.81 23.61
C GLY A 92 12.10 15.48 22.21
N ALA A 93 12.82 15.85 21.15
CA ALA A 93 12.42 15.54 19.79
C ALA A 93 12.35 14.03 19.52
N LEU A 94 13.30 13.24 20.06
CA LEU A 94 13.30 11.79 19.88
C LEU A 94 12.06 11.10 20.47
N PRO A 95 11.71 11.23 21.77
CA PRO A 95 10.50 10.63 22.32
C PRO A 95 9.24 11.21 21.69
N ALA A 96 9.21 12.48 21.25
CA ALA A 96 8.10 13.02 20.48
C ALA A 96 7.91 12.31 19.13
N ILE A 97 9.00 12.06 18.39
CA ILE A 97 8.97 11.29 17.14
C ILE A 97 8.50 9.86 17.41
N LEU A 98 9.04 9.19 18.44
CA LEU A 98 8.62 7.83 18.80
C LEU A 98 7.14 7.78 19.20
N LEU A 99 6.66 8.77 19.96
CA LEU A 99 5.24 8.90 20.30
C LEU A 99 4.37 9.01 19.06
N VAL A 100 4.75 9.85 18.10
CA VAL A 100 4.01 9.98 16.83
C VAL A 100 4.03 8.67 16.05
N VAL A 101 5.18 8.01 15.92
CA VAL A 101 5.34 6.77 15.16
C VAL A 101 4.56 5.61 15.80
N PHE A 102 4.78 5.33 17.08
CA PHE A 102 4.13 4.22 17.78
C PHE A 102 2.67 4.52 18.12
N GLY A 103 2.34 5.77 18.48
CA GLY A 103 0.96 6.21 18.67
C GLY A 103 0.13 6.06 17.40
N SER A 104 0.66 6.52 16.26
CA SER A 104 0.04 6.32 14.93
C SER A 104 -0.09 4.83 14.58
N TRP A 105 0.91 4.00 14.93
CA TRP A 105 0.81 2.56 14.76
C TRP A 105 -0.32 1.96 15.62
N VAL A 106 -0.43 2.34 16.90
CA VAL A 106 -1.44 1.82 17.83
C VAL A 106 -2.84 2.20 17.38
N THR A 107 -3.05 3.45 16.98
CA THR A 107 -4.34 3.93 16.47
C THR A 107 -4.72 3.19 15.20
N ARG A 108 -3.83 3.14 14.19
CA ARG A 108 -4.05 2.34 12.97
C ARG A 108 -4.30 0.87 13.31
N SER A 109 -3.48 0.23 14.13
CA SER A 109 -3.61 -1.19 14.46
C SER A 109 -4.96 -1.51 15.11
N ARG A 110 -5.46 -0.64 16.00
CA ARG A 110 -6.77 -0.78 16.62
C ARG A 110 -7.92 -0.65 15.61
N GLU A 111 -7.87 0.36 14.75
CA GLU A 111 -8.85 0.56 13.67
C GLU A 111 -8.84 -0.59 12.65
N ARG A 112 -7.64 -1.07 12.30
CA ARG A 112 -7.37 -2.10 11.29
C ARG A 112 -7.60 -3.52 11.74
N ARG A 113 -7.41 -3.84 13.01
CA ARG A 113 -7.88 -5.13 13.54
C ARG A 113 -9.38 -5.08 13.66
N GLY A 114 -9.90 -4.01 14.27
CA GLY A 114 -11.32 -3.84 14.51
C GLY A 114 -11.86 -4.91 15.47
N GLY A 115 -12.78 -4.55 16.35
CA GLY A 115 -13.43 -5.55 17.18
C GLY A 115 -14.30 -6.50 16.34
N TYR A 116 -14.91 -7.51 16.98
CA TYR A 116 -15.87 -8.40 16.32
C TYR A 116 -16.99 -7.67 15.58
N ARG A 117 -17.34 -6.43 16.00
CA ARG A 117 -18.28 -5.58 15.26
C ARG A 117 -17.79 -5.27 13.85
N ALA A 118 -16.51 -4.94 13.68
CA ALA A 118 -15.93 -4.65 12.36
C ALA A 118 -15.92 -5.92 11.50
N HIS A 119 -15.47 -7.04 12.04
CA HIS A 119 -15.49 -8.33 11.32
C HIS A 119 -16.90 -8.76 10.95
N LEU A 120 -17.90 -8.55 11.80
CA LEU A 120 -19.30 -8.86 11.49
C LEU A 120 -19.83 -8.01 10.33
N ARG A 121 -19.52 -6.70 10.31
CA ARG A 121 -19.88 -5.81 9.20
C ARG A 121 -19.26 -6.26 7.90
N LEU A 122 -17.96 -6.53 7.92
CA LEU A 122 -17.22 -6.99 6.75
C LEU A 122 -17.72 -8.36 6.24
N ALA A 123 -18.05 -9.27 7.15
CA ALA A 123 -18.62 -10.57 6.80
C ALA A 123 -20.01 -10.44 6.15
N ARG A 124 -20.90 -9.63 6.73
CA ARG A 124 -22.22 -9.35 6.16
C ARG A 124 -22.14 -8.62 4.81
N PHE A 125 -21.23 -7.66 4.70
CA PHE A 125 -20.97 -6.96 3.44
C PHE A 125 -20.47 -7.91 2.36
N ALA A 126 -19.55 -8.82 2.71
CA ALA A 126 -19.07 -9.83 1.78
C ALA A 126 -20.20 -10.75 1.33
N GLU A 127 -21.02 -11.24 2.27
CA GLU A 127 -22.19 -12.09 1.99
C GLU A 127 -23.20 -11.38 1.07
N ALA A 128 -23.58 -10.14 1.38
CA ALA A 128 -24.53 -9.35 0.59
C ALA A 128 -24.07 -9.10 -0.86
N ASN A 129 -22.76 -9.08 -1.09
CA ASN A 129 -22.16 -8.80 -2.39
C ASN A 129 -21.54 -10.04 -3.06
N GLY A 130 -21.83 -11.25 -2.56
CA GLY A 130 -21.31 -12.49 -3.16
C GLY A 130 -19.79 -12.59 -3.11
N MET A 131 -19.19 -12.17 -2.00
CA MET A 131 -17.76 -12.30 -1.71
C MET A 131 -17.55 -13.21 -0.51
N THR A 132 -16.43 -13.93 -0.51
CA THR A 132 -15.95 -14.63 0.69
C THR A 132 -15.08 -13.70 1.51
N TYR A 133 -15.13 -13.80 2.84
CA TYR A 133 -14.35 -12.98 3.76
C TYR A 133 -13.43 -13.83 4.64
N LEU A 134 -12.15 -13.49 4.65
CA LEU A 134 -11.11 -14.16 5.42
C LEU A 134 -10.41 -13.14 6.33
N PRO A 135 -10.53 -13.24 7.67
CA PRO A 135 -10.01 -12.21 8.56
C PRO A 135 -8.48 -12.16 8.64
N GLY A 136 -7.78 -13.29 8.46
CA GLY A 136 -6.34 -13.42 8.66
C GLY A 136 -5.92 -13.29 10.15
N PRO A 137 -4.61 -13.17 10.44
CA PRO A 137 -3.51 -13.03 9.49
C PRO A 137 -3.22 -14.32 8.70
N MET A 138 -2.81 -14.17 7.43
CA MET A 138 -2.37 -15.25 6.56
C MET A 138 -1.04 -14.87 5.90
N SER A 139 -0.09 -15.80 5.86
CA SER A 139 1.14 -15.65 5.08
C SER A 139 0.88 -16.20 3.67
N ASP A 140 0.24 -15.43 2.81
CA ASP A 140 -0.04 -15.92 1.45
C ASP A 140 1.02 -15.43 0.45
N GLY A 141 1.63 -16.37 -0.28
CA GLY A 141 2.75 -16.15 -1.22
C GLY A 141 2.34 -15.48 -2.54
N HIS A 142 1.16 -14.87 -2.58
CA HIS A 142 0.52 -14.34 -3.78
C HIS A 142 1.23 -13.12 -4.41
N PHE A 143 2.24 -12.56 -3.76
CA PHE A 143 2.82 -11.26 -4.11
C PHE A 143 4.20 -11.30 -4.79
N GLY A 144 4.59 -12.44 -5.36
CA GLY A 144 5.84 -12.56 -6.11
C GLY A 144 7.12 -12.32 -5.30
N SER A 145 8.24 -12.06 -5.98
CA SER A 145 9.60 -12.07 -5.40
C SER A 145 9.89 -10.94 -4.39
N ALA A 146 9.08 -9.88 -4.35
CA ALA A 146 9.31 -8.73 -3.47
C ALA A 146 8.72 -8.90 -2.05
N ARG A 147 7.93 -9.95 -1.79
CA ARG A 147 6.93 -9.89 -0.72
C ARG A 147 6.76 -11.15 0.13
N ARG A 148 7.85 -11.88 0.39
CA ARG A 148 7.97 -12.93 1.44
C ARG A 148 7.79 -12.38 2.89
N TYR A 149 7.14 -11.22 3.06
CA TYR A 149 7.21 -10.35 4.24
C TYR A 149 5.88 -9.66 4.56
N PHE A 150 4.74 -10.15 4.05
CA PHE A 150 3.42 -9.55 4.31
C PHE A 150 2.51 -10.53 5.04
N ASP A 151 1.90 -10.06 6.13
CA ASP A 151 0.73 -10.69 6.72
C ASP A 151 -0.52 -10.08 6.06
N LEU A 152 -1.31 -10.94 5.43
CA LEU A 152 -2.58 -10.54 4.81
C LEU A 152 -3.70 -10.64 5.83
N THR A 153 -4.53 -9.62 5.88
CA THR A 153 -5.69 -9.53 6.77
C THR A 153 -6.89 -9.05 6.00
N ARG A 154 -8.08 -9.43 6.47
CA ARG A 154 -9.37 -8.99 5.92
C ARG A 154 -9.45 -9.20 4.40
N VAL A 155 -9.08 -10.37 3.90
CA VAL A 155 -9.13 -10.69 2.47
C VAL A 155 -10.58 -10.92 2.04
N MET A 156 -10.96 -10.36 0.90
CA MET A 156 -12.24 -10.54 0.23
C MET A 156 -12.05 -11.06 -1.18
N ARG A 157 -12.78 -12.12 -1.55
CA ARG A 157 -12.73 -12.72 -2.89
C ARG A 157 -14.13 -12.81 -3.47
N PRO A 158 -14.45 -12.07 -4.55
CA PRO A 158 -15.73 -12.18 -5.24
C PRO A 158 -15.92 -13.57 -5.85
N THR A 159 -17.06 -14.20 -5.58
CA THR A 159 -17.38 -15.54 -6.11
C THR A 159 -17.63 -15.52 -7.61
N SER A 160 -18.13 -14.40 -8.16
CA SER A 160 -18.33 -14.23 -9.60
C SER A 160 -17.04 -13.89 -10.37
N ALA A 161 -15.94 -13.59 -9.68
CA ALA A 161 -14.66 -13.23 -10.28
C ALA A 161 -13.48 -13.86 -9.51
N PRO A 162 -13.23 -15.18 -9.68
CA PRO A 162 -12.21 -15.92 -8.92
C PRO A 162 -10.76 -15.47 -9.17
N GLY A 163 -10.53 -14.63 -10.18
CA GLY A 163 -9.25 -13.95 -10.43
C GLY A 163 -9.07 -12.63 -9.67
N VAL A 164 -10.10 -12.15 -8.96
CA VAL A 164 -10.06 -10.86 -8.24
C VAL A 164 -9.98 -11.10 -6.74
N GLU A 165 -9.12 -10.34 -6.06
CA GLU A 165 -8.99 -10.37 -4.62
C GLU A 165 -8.76 -8.96 -4.08
N PHE A 166 -9.33 -8.66 -2.92
CA PHE A 166 -9.08 -7.45 -2.16
C PHE A 166 -8.55 -7.83 -0.79
N GLY A 167 -7.66 -7.04 -0.20
CA GLY A 167 -7.22 -7.32 1.15
C GLY A 167 -6.41 -6.20 1.75
N ASN A 168 -6.08 -6.36 3.03
CA ASN A 168 -5.17 -5.47 3.72
C ASN A 168 -3.89 -6.23 4.04
N HIS A 169 -2.79 -5.50 4.14
CA HIS A 169 -1.49 -6.08 4.38
C HIS A 169 -0.73 -5.32 5.46
N GLU A 170 0.05 -6.07 6.23
CA GLU A 170 1.02 -5.54 7.18
C GLU A 170 2.39 -6.10 6.81
N ILE A 171 3.38 -5.23 6.62
CA ILE A 171 4.75 -5.65 6.38
C ILE A 171 5.36 -6.11 7.70
N VAL A 172 5.66 -7.41 7.79
CA VAL A 172 6.39 -8.02 8.89
C VAL A 172 7.78 -8.38 8.36
N THR A 173 8.73 -7.45 8.48
CA THR A 173 10.09 -7.64 7.99
C THR A 173 10.83 -8.63 8.90
N ALA A 174 10.78 -9.93 8.58
CA ALA A 174 11.48 -10.96 9.36
C ALA A 174 13.00 -11.07 9.06
N GLY A 175 13.58 -10.27 8.16
CA GLY A 175 14.98 -10.42 7.73
C GLY A 175 15.82 -9.14 7.57
N ARG A 176 15.25 -7.95 7.79
CA ARG A 176 15.98 -6.68 7.92
C ARG A 176 15.40 -5.96 9.12
N ARG A 177 16.20 -5.88 10.18
CA ARG A 177 15.80 -5.52 11.56
C ARG A 177 15.31 -4.10 11.79
N GLU A 178 15.15 -3.26 10.77
CA GLU A 178 15.02 -1.81 11.00
C GLU A 178 13.95 -1.20 10.07
N GLY A 179 12.76 -0.95 10.62
CA GLY A 179 11.71 -0.18 9.96
C GLY A 179 10.36 -0.25 10.66
N ALA A 180 9.64 0.88 10.71
CA ALA A 180 8.26 0.93 11.20
C ALA A 180 7.34 0.02 10.37
N PRO A 181 6.36 -0.68 10.99
CA PRO A 181 5.43 -1.54 10.27
C PRO A 181 4.66 -0.72 9.23
N ARG A 182 4.73 -1.14 7.97
CA ARG A 182 3.99 -0.50 6.89
C ARG A 182 2.68 -1.23 6.68
N PHE A 183 1.64 -0.44 6.75
CA PHE A 183 0.26 -0.84 6.62
C PHE A 183 -0.26 -0.38 5.27
N GLY A 184 -1.08 -1.21 4.65
CA GLY A 184 -1.72 -0.84 3.40
C GLY A 184 -2.86 -1.77 3.00
N GLY A 185 -3.47 -1.43 1.88
CA GLY A 185 -4.49 -2.21 1.22
C GLY A 185 -4.01 -2.66 -0.16
N TYR A 186 -4.65 -3.67 -0.72
CA TYR A 186 -4.41 -4.09 -2.08
C TYR A 186 -5.68 -4.59 -2.76
N ALA A 187 -5.66 -4.48 -4.09
CA ALA A 187 -6.50 -5.27 -4.98
C ALA A 187 -5.60 -6.06 -5.93
N MET A 188 -5.97 -7.28 -6.26
CA MET A 188 -5.24 -8.18 -7.13
C MET A 188 -6.18 -8.66 -8.24
N ILE A 189 -5.66 -8.67 -9.46
CA ILE A 189 -6.32 -9.23 -10.64
C ILE A 189 -5.36 -10.26 -11.23
N ARG A 190 -5.83 -11.50 -11.37
CA ARG A 190 -5.12 -12.56 -12.08
C ARG A 190 -5.24 -12.34 -13.58
N LEU A 191 -4.13 -12.47 -14.27
CA LEU A 191 -3.98 -12.38 -15.72
C LEU A 191 -3.96 -13.80 -16.30
N ALA A 192 -4.47 -13.98 -17.52
CA ALA A 192 -4.47 -15.27 -18.21
C ALA A 192 -3.06 -15.72 -18.62
N HIS A 193 -2.11 -14.78 -18.74
CA HIS A 193 -0.74 -15.04 -19.16
C HIS A 193 0.27 -14.36 -18.24
N GLU A 194 1.46 -14.97 -18.10
CA GLU A 194 2.56 -14.32 -17.41
C GLU A 194 3.01 -13.06 -18.14
N MET A 195 3.19 -12.00 -17.37
CA MET A 195 3.57 -10.68 -17.85
C MET A 195 4.98 -10.27 -17.45
N PRO A 196 5.67 -9.48 -18.29
CA PRO A 196 6.89 -8.82 -17.88
C PRO A 196 6.61 -7.96 -16.66
N HIS A 197 7.63 -7.80 -15.81
CA HIS A 197 7.46 -7.08 -14.56
C HIS A 197 7.28 -5.58 -14.84
N ILE A 198 6.05 -5.07 -14.79
CA ILE A 198 5.75 -3.64 -15.05
C ILE A 198 5.38 -2.97 -13.73
N ARG A 199 5.79 -1.71 -13.53
CA ARG A 199 5.46 -0.97 -12.30
C ARG A 199 5.09 0.47 -12.60
N VAL A 200 3.93 0.91 -12.13
CA VAL A 200 3.48 2.30 -12.13
C VAL A 200 3.55 2.82 -10.71
N ILE A 201 4.38 3.84 -10.50
CA ILE A 201 4.56 4.46 -9.18
C ILE A 201 3.93 5.84 -9.20
N ALA A 202 2.99 6.09 -8.29
CA ALA A 202 2.42 7.43 -8.13
C ALA A 202 3.49 8.38 -7.57
N ARG A 203 3.70 9.51 -8.23
CA ARG A 203 4.60 10.57 -7.76
C ARG A 203 3.95 11.27 -6.58
N ARG A 204 4.47 10.99 -5.38
CA ARG A 204 4.07 11.62 -4.12
C ARG A 204 5.09 12.70 -3.73
N GLY A 205 4.65 13.66 -2.90
CA GLY A 205 5.52 14.74 -2.37
C GLY A 205 6.78 14.20 -1.67
N LEU A 206 7.81 15.05 -1.59
CA LEU A 206 9.17 14.73 -1.09
C LEU A 206 9.16 13.95 0.24
N LEU A 207 8.34 14.39 1.21
CA LEU A 207 8.20 13.73 2.52
C LEU A 207 7.66 12.30 2.41
N ARG A 208 6.55 12.07 1.71
CA ARG A 208 6.01 10.70 1.50
C ARG A 208 7.00 9.83 0.72
N ARG A 209 7.73 10.41 -0.22
CA ARG A 209 8.74 9.69 -1.02
C ARG A 209 9.98 9.31 -0.21
N ALA A 210 10.38 10.12 0.77
CA ALA A 210 11.46 9.80 1.72
C ALA A 210 11.04 8.69 2.69
N LEU A 211 9.78 8.70 3.14
CA LEU A 211 9.20 7.69 4.04
C LEU A 211 8.84 6.37 3.33
N THR A 212 8.76 6.38 1.99
CA THR A 212 8.47 5.18 1.19
C THR A 212 9.77 4.42 0.91
N MET A 213 10.18 3.53 1.82
CA MET A 213 11.32 2.61 1.66
C MET A 213 11.03 1.50 0.61
N MET A 214 10.69 1.85 -0.62
CA MET A 214 10.50 0.87 -1.70
C MET A 214 11.72 0.91 -2.62
N SER A 215 12.33 -0.25 -2.86
CA SER A 215 13.38 -0.42 -3.87
C SER A 215 12.95 0.23 -5.19
N ARG A 216 13.86 0.98 -5.81
CA ARG A 216 13.58 1.68 -7.07
C ARG A 216 14.01 0.82 -8.25
N PRO A 217 13.17 0.66 -9.27
CA PRO A 217 13.64 0.14 -10.55
C PRO A 217 14.77 1.03 -11.10
N GLU A 218 15.71 0.45 -11.83
CA GLU A 218 16.81 1.18 -12.47
C GLU A 218 16.28 2.31 -13.37
N ARG A 219 16.96 3.46 -13.40
CA ARG A 219 16.50 4.67 -14.12
C ARG A 219 16.36 4.43 -15.62
N GLU A 220 17.19 3.58 -16.20
CA GLU A 220 17.15 3.23 -17.63
C GLU A 220 15.88 2.44 -18.03
N GLN A 221 15.09 1.96 -17.06
CA GLN A 221 13.86 1.17 -17.30
C GLN A 221 12.59 2.03 -17.26
N ARG A 222 12.71 3.36 -17.24
CA ARG A 222 11.57 4.28 -17.15
C ARG A 222 11.04 4.65 -18.53
N LEU A 223 9.74 4.50 -18.72
CA LEU A 223 9.00 5.11 -19.81
C LEU A 223 8.48 6.49 -19.38
N SER A 224 8.69 7.48 -20.24
CA SER A 224 8.10 8.81 -20.09
C SER A 224 6.90 8.92 -21.02
N PHE A 225 5.79 9.45 -20.51
CA PHE A 225 4.63 9.80 -21.32
C PHE A 225 4.73 11.23 -21.83
N GLU A 226 4.10 11.52 -22.97
CA GLU A 226 3.94 12.89 -23.46
C GLU A 226 2.87 13.63 -22.63
N GLY A 227 3.14 14.90 -22.28
CA GLY A 227 2.23 15.74 -21.48
C GLY A 227 2.39 15.63 -19.94
N ASP A 228 1.31 15.92 -19.20
CA ASP A 228 1.35 16.11 -17.74
C ASP A 228 1.28 14.80 -16.92
N VAL A 229 1.08 13.63 -17.55
CA VAL A 229 0.99 12.33 -16.88
C VAL A 229 2.26 12.02 -16.08
N ASP A 230 3.42 12.44 -16.60
CA ASP A 230 4.74 12.28 -15.98
C ASP A 230 4.94 13.11 -14.70
N ARG A 231 4.05 14.07 -14.43
CA ARG A 231 3.99 14.78 -13.15
C ARG A 231 3.37 13.91 -12.06
N HIS A 232 2.44 13.04 -12.44
CA HIS A 232 1.64 12.25 -11.51
C HIS A 232 2.12 10.80 -11.36
N PHE A 233 2.75 10.21 -12.39
CA PHE A 233 3.27 8.85 -12.33
C PHE A 233 4.67 8.69 -12.91
N ALA A 234 5.30 7.58 -12.55
CA ALA A 234 6.46 7.03 -13.25
C ALA A 234 6.18 5.57 -13.61
N LEU A 235 6.19 5.25 -14.90
CA LEU A 235 6.05 3.89 -15.43
C LEU A 235 7.43 3.27 -15.65
N TYR A 236 7.60 2.03 -15.21
CA TYR A 236 8.82 1.24 -15.35
C TYR A 236 8.50 -0.11 -16.00
N CYS A 237 9.29 -0.52 -16.99
CA CYS A 237 9.21 -1.86 -17.58
C CYS A 237 10.59 -2.33 -18.08
N PRO A 238 10.84 -3.65 -18.17
CA PRO A 238 12.01 -4.19 -18.85
C PRO A 238 12.05 -3.77 -20.31
N ALA A 239 13.25 -3.59 -20.85
CA ALA A 239 13.45 -3.30 -22.26
C ALA A 239 12.81 -4.39 -23.15
N GLY A 240 12.07 -3.95 -24.17
CA GLY A 240 11.29 -4.81 -25.09
C GLY A 240 9.89 -5.18 -24.60
N SER A 241 9.42 -4.60 -23.48
CA SER A 241 8.06 -4.78 -22.93
C SER A 241 7.22 -3.50 -22.97
N GLU A 242 7.69 -2.47 -23.70
CA GLU A 242 7.12 -1.12 -23.69
C GLU A 242 5.71 -1.09 -24.28
N ARG A 243 5.47 -1.87 -25.34
CA ARG A 243 4.14 -1.98 -25.98
C ARG A 243 3.08 -2.55 -25.04
N ASP A 244 3.43 -3.62 -24.31
CA ASP A 244 2.54 -4.23 -23.31
C ASP A 244 2.24 -3.24 -22.17
N ALA A 245 3.26 -2.51 -21.72
CA ALA A 245 3.10 -1.49 -20.69
C ALA A 245 2.21 -0.32 -21.13
N LEU A 246 2.41 0.21 -22.34
CA LEU A 246 1.64 1.33 -22.88
C LEU A 246 0.19 0.95 -23.23
N TYR A 247 -0.07 -0.29 -23.65
CA TYR A 247 -1.43 -0.75 -23.88
C TYR A 247 -2.21 -0.85 -22.56
N LEU A 248 -1.62 -1.45 -21.52
CA LEU A 248 -2.30 -1.63 -20.23
C LEU A 248 -2.46 -0.31 -19.47
N PHE A 249 -1.43 0.53 -19.47
CA PHE A 249 -1.38 1.78 -18.72
C PHE A 249 -1.54 3.00 -19.64
N THR A 250 -2.67 3.04 -20.35
CA THR A 250 -3.05 4.21 -21.14
C THR A 250 -3.37 5.42 -20.24
N PRO A 251 -3.24 6.66 -20.75
CA PRO A 251 -3.44 7.87 -19.95
C PRO A 251 -4.79 7.96 -19.22
N ASP A 252 -5.86 7.43 -19.80
CA ASP A 252 -7.20 7.32 -19.20
C ASP A 252 -7.24 6.41 -17.97
N ILE A 253 -6.55 5.26 -18.03
CA ILE A 253 -6.41 4.34 -16.89
C ILE A 253 -5.57 4.99 -15.81
N LEU A 254 -4.48 5.67 -16.17
CA LEU A 254 -3.65 6.40 -15.21
C LEU A 254 -4.45 7.53 -14.55
N ALA A 255 -5.22 8.31 -15.30
CA ALA A 255 -6.11 9.34 -14.76
C ALA A 255 -7.15 8.74 -13.79
N LEU A 256 -7.79 7.63 -14.15
CA LEU A 256 -8.72 6.93 -13.26
C LEU A 256 -8.06 6.52 -11.94
N LEU A 257 -6.82 6.02 -11.99
CA LEU A 257 -6.06 5.63 -10.81
C LEU A 257 -5.69 6.84 -9.91
N ILE A 258 -5.50 8.03 -10.50
CA ILE A 258 -5.32 9.30 -9.76
C ILE A 258 -6.62 9.63 -9.04
N ASP A 259 -7.69 9.76 -9.81
CA ASP A 259 -8.94 10.39 -9.37
C ASP A 259 -9.69 9.51 -8.37
N ARG A 260 -9.74 8.21 -8.63
CA ARG A 260 -10.53 7.27 -7.82
C ARG A 260 -9.75 6.62 -6.70
N VAL A 261 -8.44 6.44 -6.84
CA VAL A 261 -7.71 5.58 -5.91
C VAL A 261 -6.50 6.25 -5.24
N ARG A 262 -6.45 7.59 -5.28
CA ARG A 262 -5.57 8.44 -4.47
C ARG A 262 -4.10 7.98 -4.50
N GLY A 263 -3.62 7.63 -5.69
CA GLY A 263 -2.22 7.27 -5.92
C GLY A 263 -1.85 5.86 -5.44
N LEU A 264 -2.65 4.86 -5.80
CA LEU A 264 -2.20 3.47 -5.75
C LEU A 264 -0.93 3.27 -6.59
N ASP A 265 -0.01 2.47 -6.09
CA ASP A 265 1.08 1.93 -6.90
C ASP A 265 0.57 0.66 -7.59
N VAL A 266 0.77 0.56 -8.91
CA VAL A 266 0.41 -0.64 -9.67
C VAL A 266 1.67 -1.44 -9.99
N GLU A 267 1.62 -2.74 -9.83
CA GLU A 267 2.74 -3.64 -10.09
C GLU A 267 2.22 -4.91 -10.78
N VAL A 268 2.76 -5.25 -11.93
CA VAL A 268 2.51 -6.49 -12.64
C VAL A 268 3.68 -7.42 -12.37
N VAL A 269 3.41 -8.61 -11.82
CA VAL A 269 4.43 -9.62 -11.51
C VAL A 269 3.90 -11.01 -11.86
N GLY A 270 4.50 -11.67 -12.86
CA GLY A 270 4.03 -12.98 -13.30
C GLY A 270 2.62 -12.89 -13.84
N ASP A 271 1.70 -13.71 -13.32
CA ASP A 271 0.28 -13.76 -13.73
C ASP A 271 -0.62 -12.77 -12.96
N ARG A 272 -0.06 -11.73 -12.34
CA ARG A 272 -0.80 -10.87 -11.40
C ARG A 272 -0.57 -9.40 -11.63
N LEU A 273 -1.66 -8.65 -11.64
CA LEU A 273 -1.67 -7.21 -11.52
C LEU A 273 -2.10 -6.85 -10.09
N LEU A 274 -1.22 -6.16 -9.38
CA LEU A 274 -1.39 -5.71 -8.01
C LEU A 274 -1.56 -4.21 -7.96
N LEU A 275 -2.65 -3.78 -7.33
CA LEU A 275 -2.91 -2.40 -6.95
C LEU A 275 -2.63 -2.27 -5.47
N THR A 276 -1.75 -1.36 -5.05
CA THR A 276 -1.32 -1.27 -3.66
C THR A 276 -1.44 0.15 -3.12
N SER A 277 -2.00 0.30 -1.92
CA SER A 277 -2.22 1.57 -1.24
C SER A 277 -1.53 1.62 0.10
N SER A 278 -1.19 2.82 0.58
CA SER A 278 -0.86 3.04 1.99
C SER A 278 -2.09 3.06 2.92
N ASP A 279 -3.28 3.23 2.34
CA ASP A 279 -4.54 3.15 3.06
C ASP A 279 -5.19 1.78 2.87
N ASP A 280 -6.11 1.40 3.76
CA ASP A 280 -6.81 0.13 3.60
C ASP A 280 -7.70 0.12 2.37
N VAL A 281 -7.80 -1.06 1.76
CA VAL A 281 -8.77 -1.34 0.70
C VAL A 281 -10.00 -1.98 1.33
N VAL A 282 -9.81 -2.95 2.23
CA VAL A 282 -10.92 -3.57 2.96
C VAL A 282 -11.20 -2.77 4.23
N THR A 283 -12.17 -1.86 4.10
CA THR A 283 -12.58 -0.90 5.14
C THR A 283 -14.09 -0.96 5.40
N ARG A 284 -14.56 -0.20 6.39
CA ARG A 284 -15.99 0.01 6.69
C ARG A 284 -16.56 1.27 6.03
N ASP A 285 -15.74 1.99 5.26
CA ASP A 285 -16.14 3.18 4.53
C ASP A 285 -16.81 2.77 3.20
N PRO A 286 -18.12 3.07 3.01
CA PRO A 286 -18.84 2.77 1.79
C PRO A 286 -18.25 3.43 0.54
N GLU A 287 -17.78 4.69 0.65
CA GLU A 287 -17.28 5.44 -0.51
C GLU A 287 -15.96 4.85 -1.01
N ARG A 288 -15.08 4.49 -0.07
CA ARG A 288 -13.83 3.81 -0.40
C ARG A 288 -14.06 2.52 -1.20
N TRP A 289 -15.08 1.74 -0.84
CA TRP A 289 -15.43 0.54 -1.58
C TRP A 289 -15.94 0.85 -2.98
N ARG A 290 -16.82 1.85 -3.14
CA ARG A 290 -17.33 2.27 -4.45
C ARG A 290 -16.19 2.67 -5.40
N ASP A 291 -15.23 3.43 -4.88
CA ASP A 291 -14.06 3.86 -5.65
C ASP A 291 -13.14 2.71 -6.03
N VAL A 292 -12.88 1.77 -5.11
CA VAL A 292 -12.07 0.57 -5.39
C VAL A 292 -12.75 -0.30 -6.44
N ILE A 293 -14.06 -0.55 -6.32
CA ILE A 293 -14.79 -1.39 -7.27
C ILE A 293 -14.84 -0.74 -8.66
N GLU A 294 -15.04 0.58 -8.76
CA GLU A 294 -14.98 1.29 -10.04
C GLU A 294 -13.60 1.12 -10.71
N ALA A 295 -12.52 1.38 -9.98
CA ALA A 295 -11.17 1.28 -10.52
C ALA A 295 -10.79 -0.16 -10.91
N THR A 296 -11.10 -1.14 -10.06
CA THR A 296 -10.83 -2.54 -10.36
C THR A 296 -11.68 -3.04 -11.53
N THR A 297 -12.95 -2.65 -11.64
CA THR A 297 -13.81 -3.03 -12.77
C THR A 297 -13.28 -2.48 -14.10
N ALA A 298 -12.89 -1.20 -14.12
CA ALA A 298 -12.30 -0.59 -15.32
C ALA A 298 -11.01 -1.30 -15.74
N LEU A 299 -10.18 -1.69 -14.76
CA LEU A 299 -8.94 -2.38 -15.04
C LEU A 299 -9.13 -3.83 -15.48
N VAL A 300 -10.06 -4.57 -14.88
CA VAL A 300 -10.46 -5.91 -15.36
C VAL A 300 -10.92 -5.81 -16.82
N ALA A 301 -11.80 -4.86 -17.14
CA ALA A 301 -12.26 -4.66 -18.52
C ALA A 301 -11.12 -4.29 -19.48
N LYS A 302 -10.11 -3.55 -19.02
CA LYS A 302 -8.91 -3.21 -19.81
C LYS A 302 -8.01 -4.42 -20.03
N VAL A 303 -7.77 -5.22 -18.99
CA VAL A 303 -7.01 -6.48 -19.05
C VAL A 303 -7.69 -7.44 -20.03
N ASP A 304 -9.00 -7.64 -19.90
CA ASP A 304 -9.77 -8.52 -20.80
C ASP A 304 -9.65 -8.08 -22.27
N ARG A 305 -9.68 -6.76 -22.55
CA ARG A 305 -9.47 -6.24 -23.92
C ARG A 305 -8.06 -6.50 -24.42
N TRP A 306 -7.06 -6.26 -23.57
CA TRP A 306 -5.66 -6.51 -23.90
C TRP A 306 -5.39 -7.99 -24.18
N GLU A 307 -5.97 -8.90 -23.39
CA GLU A 307 -5.82 -10.34 -23.58
C GLU A 307 -6.40 -10.80 -24.92
N ARG A 308 -7.58 -10.27 -25.31
CA ARG A 308 -8.16 -10.53 -26.64
C ARG A 308 -7.29 -9.99 -27.77
N TRP A 309 -6.84 -8.74 -27.65
CA TRP A 309 -5.93 -8.12 -28.62
C TRP A 309 -4.61 -8.90 -28.79
N ARG A 310 -4.09 -9.51 -27.71
CA ARG A 310 -2.88 -10.34 -27.78
C ARG A 310 -3.16 -11.70 -28.42
N ALA A 311 -4.33 -12.29 -28.16
CA ALA A 311 -4.71 -13.61 -28.62
C ALA A 311 -5.08 -13.65 -30.11
N ASP A 312 -5.64 -12.55 -30.65
CA ASP A 312 -6.10 -12.49 -32.04
C ASP A 312 -5.21 -11.58 -32.92
N PRO A 313 -4.43 -12.13 -33.86
CA PRO A 313 -3.69 -11.35 -34.84
C PRO A 313 -4.58 -10.49 -35.76
N ILE A 314 -5.86 -10.84 -35.94
CA ILE A 314 -6.80 -10.19 -36.87
C ILE A 314 -7.42 -8.93 -36.24
N GLU A 315 -7.60 -8.90 -34.91
CA GLU A 315 -7.97 -7.68 -34.17
C GLU A 315 -6.77 -6.72 -33.97
N ARG A 316 -5.56 -7.05 -34.44
CA ARG A 316 -4.52 -6.02 -34.57
C ARG A 316 -5.00 -5.03 -35.63
N PRO A 317 -5.27 -3.77 -35.26
CA PRO A 317 -5.58 -2.77 -36.27
C PRO A 317 -4.37 -2.68 -37.22
N GLU A 318 -4.59 -2.89 -38.51
CA GLU A 318 -3.58 -2.64 -39.56
C GLU A 318 -3.32 -1.13 -39.72
N ASP A 319 -4.25 -0.29 -39.24
CA ASP A 319 -4.13 1.16 -39.20
C ASP A 319 -3.32 1.61 -37.96
N PRO A 320 -2.48 2.67 -38.07
CA PRO A 320 -1.71 3.18 -36.95
C PRO A 320 -2.67 3.68 -35.87
N SER A 321 -2.82 2.88 -34.83
CA SER A 321 -3.66 3.19 -33.68
C SER A 321 -3.09 4.40 -32.92
N ALA A 322 -3.87 4.99 -32.01
CA ALA A 322 -3.36 5.98 -31.07
C ALA A 322 -2.12 5.44 -30.29
N LEU A 323 -2.03 4.12 -30.11
CA LEU A 323 -0.86 3.46 -29.55
C LEU A 323 0.35 3.54 -30.48
N ASP A 324 0.20 3.39 -31.80
CA ASP A 324 1.30 3.52 -32.76
C ASP A 324 1.78 4.97 -32.93
N ALA A 325 0.87 5.94 -32.76
CA ALA A 325 1.24 7.35 -32.63
C ALA A 325 2.04 7.62 -31.35
N VAL A 326 1.62 7.06 -30.21
CA VAL A 326 2.34 7.15 -28.93
C VAL A 326 3.68 6.42 -28.98
N LEU A 327 3.77 5.23 -29.58
CA LEU A 327 5.01 4.48 -29.74
C LEU A 327 6.04 5.24 -30.59
N ARG A 328 5.57 5.92 -31.65
CA ARG A 328 6.40 6.82 -32.46
C ARG A 328 6.83 8.07 -31.70
N ALA A 329 5.93 8.69 -30.92
CA ALA A 329 6.24 9.84 -30.08
C ALA A 329 7.27 9.50 -28.97
N VAL A 330 7.25 8.27 -28.46
CA VAL A 330 8.20 7.76 -27.45
C VAL A 330 9.51 7.25 -28.08
N GLY A 331 9.65 7.25 -29.42
CA GLY A 331 10.90 6.95 -30.12
C GLY A 331 11.27 5.46 -30.21
N LEU A 332 10.28 4.55 -30.13
CA LEU A 332 10.53 3.11 -30.22
C LEU A 332 10.51 2.64 -31.71
N PRO A 333 11.57 1.95 -32.21
CA PRO A 333 11.63 1.50 -33.61
C PRO A 333 10.76 0.26 -33.89
N GLU A 334 10.17 0.27 -35.08
CA GLU A 334 9.27 -0.67 -35.78
C GLU A 334 8.52 -1.81 -35.04
N PRO A 335 7.21 -1.99 -35.36
CA PRO A 335 6.25 -2.81 -34.59
C PRO A 335 6.41 -4.34 -34.69
N ASP A 336 7.23 -4.86 -35.60
CA ASP A 336 7.23 -6.30 -35.94
C ASP A 336 8.12 -7.19 -35.07
N ARG A 337 9.02 -6.62 -34.25
CA ARG A 337 9.99 -7.42 -33.46
C ARG A 337 9.60 -7.66 -32.00
N ALA A 338 8.54 -7.01 -31.49
CA ALA A 338 8.14 -7.09 -30.08
C ALA A 338 7.12 -8.21 -29.77
N SER A 339 6.54 -8.86 -30.78
CA SER A 339 5.41 -9.78 -30.62
C SER A 339 5.79 -11.24 -30.31
N ARG A 340 7.09 -11.58 -30.21
CA ARG A 340 7.49 -12.94 -29.84
C ARG A 340 7.45 -13.09 -28.31
N PRO A 341 6.82 -14.15 -27.76
CA PRO A 341 6.89 -14.45 -26.33
C PRO A 341 8.37 -14.60 -25.95
N ARG A 342 8.89 -13.61 -25.23
CA ARG A 342 10.25 -13.63 -24.68
C ARG A 342 10.19 -14.17 -23.25
N PRO A 343 11.27 -14.80 -22.75
CA PRO A 343 11.33 -15.22 -21.37
C PRO A 343 11.06 -14.03 -20.42
N VAL A 344 10.24 -14.25 -19.39
CA VAL A 344 9.79 -13.23 -18.44
C VAL A 344 11.00 -12.53 -17.80
N ARG A 345 11.27 -11.28 -18.23
CA ARG A 345 12.33 -10.46 -17.65
C ARG A 345 11.80 -9.74 -16.39
N ARG A 346 12.58 -9.80 -15.30
CA ARG A 346 12.27 -9.12 -14.03
C ARG A 346 12.92 -7.73 -14.00
N LEU A 347 12.25 -6.74 -13.40
CA LEU A 347 12.87 -5.44 -13.09
C LEU A 347 14.08 -5.62 -12.17
N ARG A 348 15.14 -4.87 -12.43
CA ARG A 348 16.28 -4.76 -11.55
C ARG A 348 15.96 -3.73 -10.46
N MET A 349 16.07 -4.14 -9.21
CA MET A 349 15.68 -3.33 -8.05
C MET A 349 16.92 -2.80 -7.35
N THR A 350 17.02 -1.48 -7.16
CA THR A 350 18.06 -0.84 -6.36
C THR A 350 17.52 -0.53 -4.95
N PRO A 351 18.29 -0.80 -3.87
CA PRO A 351 17.87 -0.44 -2.52
C PRO A 351 17.81 1.09 -2.39
N THR A 352 16.72 1.62 -1.80
CA THR A 352 16.57 3.06 -1.59
C THR A 352 17.21 3.55 -0.29
N LEU A 353 17.90 4.70 -0.36
CA LEU A 353 18.44 5.48 0.77
C LEU A 353 17.41 5.85 1.86
N GLY A 354 16.10 5.71 1.62
CA GLY A 354 15.04 6.11 2.57
C GLY A 354 15.10 5.37 3.91
N GLY A 355 15.62 4.14 3.94
CA GLY A 355 15.87 3.40 5.18
C GLY A 355 17.02 4.00 6.00
N VAL A 356 18.08 4.45 5.31
CA VAL A 356 19.26 5.07 5.93
C VAL A 356 18.92 6.46 6.46
N ILE A 357 18.04 7.22 5.79
CA ILE A 357 17.66 8.56 6.24
C ILE A 357 16.71 8.51 7.44
N ALA A 358 15.70 7.62 7.43
CA ALA A 358 14.71 7.56 8.51
C ALA A 358 15.27 7.06 9.84
N VAL A 359 16.35 6.28 9.81
CA VAL A 359 17.02 5.72 11.01
C VAL A 359 18.34 6.42 11.29
N GLY A 360 19.12 6.69 10.24
CA GLY A 360 20.44 7.30 10.35
C GLY A 360 20.40 8.79 10.67
N VAL A 361 19.38 9.57 10.25
CA VAL A 361 19.30 10.99 10.65
C VAL A 361 19.00 11.13 12.15
N PRO A 362 18.04 10.41 12.75
CA PRO A 362 17.87 10.43 14.21
C PRO A 362 19.11 9.95 14.97
N LEU A 363 19.79 8.90 14.50
CA LEU A 363 21.03 8.40 15.12
C LEU A 363 22.20 9.38 14.97
N LEU A 364 22.32 10.05 13.82
CA LEU A 364 23.33 11.09 13.59
C LEU A 364 23.05 12.33 14.41
N LEU A 365 21.79 12.75 14.55
CA LEU A 365 21.42 13.88 15.42
C LEU A 365 21.67 13.55 16.89
N PHE A 366 21.40 12.32 17.31
CA PHE A 366 21.72 11.83 18.64
C PHE A 366 23.23 11.77 18.90
N ALA A 367 24.00 11.22 17.97
CA ALA A 367 25.46 11.15 18.08
C ALA A 367 26.12 12.54 18.01
N ALA A 368 25.64 13.42 17.12
CA ALA A 368 26.07 14.81 17.05
C ALA A 368 25.77 15.54 18.36
N GLY A 369 24.69 15.20 19.02
CA GLY A 369 24.39 15.71 20.35
C GLY A 369 25.33 15.25 21.44
N ILE A 370 25.69 13.96 21.45
CA ILE A 370 26.70 13.43 22.38
C ILE A 370 28.05 14.10 22.12
N VAL A 371 28.43 14.29 20.85
CA VAL A 371 29.69 14.96 20.48
C VAL A 371 29.68 16.44 20.86
N ALA A 372 28.56 17.15 20.68
CA ALA A 372 28.44 18.54 21.11
C ALA A 372 28.60 18.68 22.64
N VAL A 373 28.05 17.74 23.42
CA VAL A 373 28.23 17.66 24.88
C VAL A 373 29.71 17.44 25.23
N LEU A 374 30.38 16.50 24.57
CA LEU A 374 31.80 16.18 24.84
C LEU A 374 32.80 17.25 24.37
N VAL A 375 32.37 18.24 23.59
CA VAL A 375 33.22 19.31 23.04
C VAL A 375 32.95 20.67 23.70
N LEU A 376 31.81 20.81 24.40
CA LEU A 376 31.42 22.02 25.13
C LEU A 376 31.66 21.92 26.65
N ASP A 377 31.96 20.72 27.16
CA ASP A 377 32.69 20.48 28.41
C ASP A 377 34.22 20.52 28.15
#